data_AF-A0A090UVY5-F1
#
_entry.id   AF-A0A090UVY5-F1
#
_cell.length_a   1.000
_cell.length_b   1.000
_cell.length_c   1.000
_cell.angle_alpha   90.00
_cell.angle_beta   90.00
_cell.angle_gamma   90.00
#
_symmetry.space_group_name_H-M   'P 1'
#
loop_
_entity.id
_entity.type
_entity.pdbx_description
1 polymer ?
#
loop_
_entity_poly.entity_id
_entity_poly.type
_entity_poly.pdbx_seq_one_letter_code
_entity_poly.pdbx_strand_id
1 'polypeptide(L)'
;MGFSDLRIVDSEAHRQEGARWVAHGSGDIIDNARFFPTLADALADIDFTVATTARSRAKFHYYATPAELLPLMQEKSQWMERAALVFGREDSGLTNEELALADVLTGVPMVADYPSLNLGQAVMVYCYQLASLMQQRNEPVVIQSEEQLKALRLRARSLLGTLGVADDVKLADWLEQRLGLFAQRDTAMLHRLLHDIEKKLAE
;
A
#
# COMPACT_ATOMS: atom_id res chain seq x y z
N MET A 1 -5.23 8.11 5.61
CA MET A 1 -4.56 7.28 4.59
C MET A 1 -5.00 7.62 3.16
N GLY A 2 -5.46 8.85 2.88
CA GLY A 2 -5.82 9.29 1.52
C GLY A 2 -7.26 8.98 1.07
N PHE A 3 -8.02 8.20 1.84
CA PHE A 3 -9.44 7.95 1.57
C PHE A 3 -10.30 9.09 2.10
N SER A 4 -11.22 9.60 1.26
CA SER A 4 -12.13 10.70 1.58
C SER A 4 -13.60 10.45 1.21
N ASP A 5 -13.90 9.44 0.40
CA ASP A 5 -15.26 9.08 0.01
C ASP A 5 -15.83 8.03 0.97
N LEU A 6 -16.83 8.44 1.75
CA LEU A 6 -17.53 7.59 2.70
C LEU A 6 -18.99 7.42 2.26
N ARG A 7 -19.42 6.17 2.16
CA ARG A 7 -20.82 5.80 1.90
C ARG A 7 -21.38 5.06 3.10
N ILE A 8 -22.55 5.48 3.57
CA ILE A 8 -23.28 4.86 4.68
C ILE A 8 -24.55 4.24 4.12
N VAL A 9 -24.75 2.95 4.42
CA VAL A 9 -25.91 2.18 3.99
C VAL A 9 -26.80 1.92 5.19
N ASP A 10 -28.07 2.32 5.09
CA ASP A 10 -29.13 2.03 6.08
C ASP A 10 -28.71 2.24 7.55
N SER A 11 -28.02 3.35 7.82
CA SER A 11 -27.55 3.69 9.17
C SER A 11 -27.54 5.19 9.43
N GLU A 12 -27.97 5.54 10.63
CA GLU A 12 -28.02 6.90 11.16
C GLU A 12 -26.88 7.17 12.17
N ALA A 13 -26.02 6.18 12.43
CA ALA A 13 -24.98 6.27 13.46
C ALA A 13 -24.01 7.44 13.26
N HIS A 14 -23.69 7.76 12.00
CA HIS A 14 -22.83 8.89 11.62
C HIS A 14 -23.41 10.27 12.00
N ARG A 15 -24.72 10.37 12.23
CA ARG A 15 -25.39 11.63 12.63
C ARG A 15 -25.40 11.85 14.14
N GLN A 16 -25.00 10.86 14.93
CA GLN A 16 -24.94 10.99 16.38
C GLN A 16 -23.75 11.86 16.79
N GLU A 17 -23.90 12.64 17.88
CA GLU A 17 -22.86 13.55 18.35
C GLU A 17 -21.52 12.84 18.62
N GLY A 18 -21.59 11.61 19.17
CA GLY A 18 -20.41 10.78 19.43
C GLY A 18 -19.58 10.48 18.18
N ALA A 19 -20.20 10.36 16.99
CA ALA A 19 -19.48 10.11 15.73
C ALA A 19 -18.55 11.27 15.38
N ARG A 20 -18.99 12.52 15.62
CA ARG A 20 -18.17 13.71 15.37
C ARG A 20 -17.00 13.82 16.35
N TRP A 21 -17.20 13.41 17.60
CA TRP A 21 -16.12 13.41 18.60
C TRP A 21 -15.00 12.43 18.25
N VAL A 22 -15.35 11.20 17.83
CA VAL A 22 -14.35 10.17 17.50
C VAL A 22 -13.64 10.41 16.17
N ALA A 23 -14.24 11.15 15.24
CA ALA A 23 -13.64 11.46 13.94
C ALA A 23 -12.46 12.44 14.01
N HIS A 24 -12.25 13.10 15.16
CA HIS A 24 -11.11 13.95 15.51
C HIS A 24 -10.27 14.49 14.34
N GLY A 25 -10.67 15.64 13.79
CA GLY A 25 -9.96 16.30 12.68
C GLY A 25 -10.36 15.80 11.29
N SER A 26 -11.20 14.77 11.18
CA SER A 26 -11.77 14.24 9.91
C SER A 26 -13.28 14.48 9.81
N GLY A 27 -13.77 15.58 10.39
CA GLY A 27 -15.20 15.91 10.40
C GLY A 27 -15.77 16.15 9.01
N ASP A 28 -14.93 16.61 8.09
CA ASP A 28 -15.24 16.78 6.67
C ASP A 28 -15.62 15.47 5.97
N ILE A 29 -15.03 14.33 6.34
CA ILE A 29 -15.40 13.02 5.79
C ILE A 29 -16.83 12.65 6.21
N ILE A 30 -17.19 12.91 7.47
CA ILE A 30 -18.56 12.68 7.95
C ILE A 30 -19.54 13.65 7.28
N ASP A 31 -19.17 14.93 7.20
CA ASP A 31 -20.02 15.98 6.63
C ASP A 31 -20.31 15.75 5.13
N ASN A 32 -19.38 15.11 4.41
CA ASN A 32 -19.52 14.75 3.00
C ASN A 32 -19.97 13.29 2.77
N ALA A 33 -20.26 12.53 3.82
CA ALA A 33 -20.67 11.15 3.69
C ALA A 33 -21.99 11.04 2.93
N ARG A 34 -22.06 10.12 1.97
CA ARG A 34 -23.28 9.88 1.18
C ARG A 34 -24.10 8.75 1.81
N PHE A 35 -25.40 8.95 1.89
CA PHE A 35 -26.33 7.97 2.45
C PHE A 35 -27.09 7.25 1.36
N PHE A 36 -27.24 5.93 1.53
CA PHE A 36 -27.98 5.06 0.61
C PHE A 36 -28.91 4.13 1.40
N PRO A 37 -30.12 3.84 0.88
CA PRO A 37 -31.05 2.93 1.55
C PRO A 37 -30.65 1.46 1.42
N THR A 38 -29.92 1.08 0.35
CA THR A 38 -29.44 -0.29 0.17
C THR A 38 -27.98 -0.32 -0.29
N LEU A 39 -27.31 -1.46 -0.08
CA LEU A 39 -25.95 -1.66 -0.57
C LEU A 39 -25.89 -1.64 -2.11
N ALA A 40 -26.92 -2.17 -2.78
CA ALA A 40 -27.01 -2.13 -4.24
C ALA A 40 -27.02 -0.69 -4.76
N ASP A 41 -27.78 0.21 -4.13
CA ASP A 41 -27.79 1.64 -4.50
C ASP A 41 -26.43 2.30 -4.26
N ALA A 42 -25.76 1.94 -3.16
CA ALA A 42 -24.43 2.45 -2.83
C ALA A 42 -23.32 1.94 -3.77
N LEU A 43 -23.56 0.87 -4.52
CA LEU A 43 -22.59 0.28 -5.45
C LEU A 43 -22.94 0.52 -6.93
N ALA A 44 -24.04 1.23 -7.22
CA ALA A 44 -24.55 1.38 -8.59
C ALA A 44 -23.57 2.06 -9.57
N ASP A 45 -22.64 2.88 -9.06
CA ASP A 45 -21.59 3.59 -9.82
C ASP A 45 -20.18 3.08 -9.49
N ILE A 46 -20.05 1.86 -8.96
CA ILE A 46 -18.78 1.23 -8.60
C ILE A 46 -18.44 0.14 -9.62
N ASP A 47 -17.23 0.18 -10.18
CA ASP A 47 -16.77 -0.78 -11.19
C ASP A 47 -16.25 -2.09 -10.57
N PHE A 48 -15.74 -2.01 -9.34
CA PHE A 48 -15.15 -3.16 -8.66
C PHE A 48 -15.39 -3.13 -7.14
N THR A 49 -15.98 -4.20 -6.61
CA THR A 49 -16.40 -4.27 -5.20
C THR A 49 -15.61 -5.33 -4.45
N VAL A 50 -15.07 -4.92 -3.31
CA VAL A 50 -14.37 -5.80 -2.36
C VAL A 50 -15.17 -5.83 -1.06
N ALA A 51 -15.63 -6.99 -0.61
CA ALA A 51 -16.38 -7.11 0.64
C ALA A 51 -15.58 -7.81 1.74
N THR A 52 -15.63 -7.24 2.95
CA THR A 52 -14.94 -7.80 4.11
C THR A 52 -15.77 -8.87 4.81
N THR A 53 -15.12 -9.94 5.26
CA THR A 53 -15.74 -11.02 6.01
C THR A 53 -14.77 -11.65 7.00
N ALA A 54 -15.28 -12.05 8.17
CA ALA A 54 -14.55 -12.88 9.12
C ALA A 54 -14.55 -14.37 8.75
N ARG A 55 -15.30 -14.76 7.70
CA ARG A 55 -15.42 -16.16 7.29
C ARG A 55 -14.19 -16.61 6.49
N SER A 56 -13.69 -17.81 6.81
CA SER A 56 -12.50 -18.40 6.21
C SER A 56 -12.55 -18.50 4.67
N ARG A 57 -11.38 -18.28 4.06
CA ARG A 57 -11.05 -18.46 2.63
C ARG A 57 -11.60 -19.76 2.04
N ALA A 58 -11.64 -20.85 2.81
CA ALA A 58 -12.06 -22.16 2.32
C ALA A 58 -13.51 -22.21 1.80
N LYS A 59 -14.34 -21.23 2.17
CA LYS A 59 -15.75 -21.17 1.78
C LYS A 59 -16.00 -20.44 0.46
N PHE A 60 -15.00 -19.80 -0.15
CA PHE A 60 -15.21 -18.89 -1.28
C PHE A 60 -14.18 -19.07 -2.39
N HIS A 61 -14.64 -19.03 -3.64
CA HIS A 61 -13.78 -19.21 -4.81
C HIS A 61 -12.98 -17.95 -5.21
N TYR A 62 -13.37 -16.77 -4.71
CA TYR A 62 -12.85 -15.46 -5.10
C TYR A 62 -12.40 -14.63 -3.88
N TYR A 63 -11.52 -15.21 -3.06
CA TYR A 63 -11.01 -14.60 -1.83
C TYR A 63 -9.57 -14.11 -1.98
N ALA A 64 -9.28 -12.89 -1.51
CA ALA A 64 -7.94 -12.34 -1.39
C ALA A 64 -7.69 -11.82 0.04
N THR A 65 -6.54 -12.08 0.61
CA THR A 65 -6.10 -11.44 1.87
C THR A 65 -5.79 -9.95 1.64
N PRO A 66 -5.71 -9.11 2.70
CA PRO A 66 -5.34 -7.70 2.55
C PRO A 66 -4.03 -7.51 1.77
N ALA A 67 -3.04 -8.37 1.99
CA ALA A 67 -1.76 -8.33 1.29
C ALA A 67 -1.87 -8.70 -0.20
N GLU A 68 -2.71 -9.70 -0.54
CA GLU A 68 -3.01 -10.09 -1.93
C GLU A 68 -3.89 -9.05 -2.64
N LEU A 69 -4.69 -8.29 -1.88
CA LEU A 69 -5.59 -7.27 -2.43
C LEU A 69 -4.83 -6.09 -3.05
N LEU A 70 -3.69 -5.68 -2.47
CA LEU A 70 -2.91 -4.57 -2.99
C LEU A 70 -2.46 -4.76 -4.45
N PRO A 71 -1.72 -5.83 -4.82
CA PRO A 71 -1.34 -6.04 -6.22
C PRO A 71 -2.56 -6.22 -7.14
N LEU A 72 -3.63 -6.88 -6.67
CA LEU A 72 -4.88 -7.02 -7.43
C LEU A 72 -5.49 -5.65 -7.78
N MET A 73 -5.53 -4.73 -6.81
CA MET A 73 -6.05 -3.36 -7.01
C MET A 73 -5.14 -2.53 -7.90
N GLN A 74 -3.81 -2.68 -7.79
CA GLN A 74 -2.86 -1.99 -8.67
C GLN A 74 -3.04 -2.42 -10.13
N GLU A 75 -3.26 -3.70 -10.38
CA GLU A 75 -3.52 -4.21 -11.73
C GLU A 75 -4.85 -3.65 -12.26
N LYS A 76 -5.93 -3.82 -11.50
CA LYS A 76 -7.27 -3.39 -11.92
C LYS A 76 -7.43 -1.88 -12.09
N SER A 77 -6.69 -1.07 -11.32
CA SER A 77 -6.69 0.39 -11.46
C SER A 77 -6.29 0.91 -12.85
N GLN A 78 -5.74 0.05 -13.72
CA GLN A 78 -5.44 0.41 -15.10
C GLN A 78 -6.68 0.52 -16.00
N TRP A 79 -7.81 -0.07 -15.61
CA TRP A 79 -9.04 -0.10 -16.42
C TRP A 79 -10.34 0.04 -15.62
N MET A 80 -10.26 0.29 -14.31
CA MET A 80 -11.41 0.63 -13.46
C MET A 80 -11.24 2.07 -12.96
N GLU A 81 -12.34 2.83 -12.88
CA GLU A 81 -12.32 4.20 -12.36
C GLU A 81 -12.64 4.23 -10.85
N ARG A 82 -13.57 3.36 -10.41
CA ARG A 82 -14.09 3.37 -9.04
C ARG A 82 -14.11 1.98 -8.44
N ALA A 83 -13.50 1.84 -7.27
CA ALA A 83 -13.63 0.64 -6.45
C ALA A 83 -14.21 0.97 -5.08
N ALA A 84 -14.97 0.03 -4.52
CA ALA A 84 -15.51 0.13 -3.16
C ALA A 84 -14.95 -0.99 -2.28
N LEU A 85 -14.61 -0.62 -1.05
CA LEU A 85 -14.34 -1.57 0.03
C LEU A 85 -15.52 -1.55 1.00
N VAL A 86 -16.20 -2.67 1.13
CA VAL A 86 -17.47 -2.81 1.87
C VAL A 86 -17.22 -3.46 3.22
N PHE A 87 -17.72 -2.79 4.26
CA PHE A 87 -17.67 -3.27 5.63
C PHE A 87 -19.08 -3.56 6.15
N GLY A 88 -19.21 -4.69 6.83
CA GLY A 88 -20.47 -5.10 7.46
C GLY A 88 -20.69 -4.46 8.82
N ARG A 89 -21.84 -4.79 9.40
CA ARG A 89 -22.20 -4.42 10.78
C ARG A 89 -21.25 -5.08 11.78
N GLU A 90 -20.98 -4.44 12.92
CA GLU A 90 -20.02 -4.93 13.92
C GLU A 90 -20.42 -6.27 14.54
N ASP A 91 -21.72 -6.47 14.76
CA ASP A 91 -22.26 -7.65 15.44
C ASP A 91 -22.50 -8.84 14.50
N SER A 92 -22.84 -8.56 13.25
CA SER A 92 -23.41 -9.54 12.31
C SER A 92 -22.65 -9.64 10.98
N GLY A 93 -21.69 -8.74 10.71
CA GLY A 93 -20.96 -8.69 9.45
C GLY A 93 -21.88 -8.37 8.26
N LEU A 94 -21.50 -8.81 7.06
CA LEU A 94 -22.33 -8.73 5.85
C LEU A 94 -23.23 -9.97 5.71
N THR A 95 -24.45 -9.80 5.20
CA THR A 95 -25.35 -10.90 4.85
C THR A 95 -24.82 -11.65 3.62
N ASN A 96 -25.33 -12.86 3.38
CA ASN A 96 -24.96 -13.59 2.16
C ASN A 96 -25.39 -12.85 0.88
N GLU A 97 -26.50 -12.12 0.92
CA GLU A 97 -27.00 -11.31 -0.21
C GLU A 97 -26.07 -10.13 -0.49
N GLU A 98 -25.60 -9.44 0.55
CA GLU A 98 -24.61 -8.36 0.43
C GLU A 98 -23.25 -8.88 -0.06
N LEU A 99 -22.80 -10.04 0.43
CA LEU A 99 -21.56 -10.68 -0.04
C LEU A 99 -21.65 -11.10 -1.51
N ALA A 100 -22.85 -11.41 -2.02
CA ALA A 100 -23.05 -11.79 -3.42
C ALA A 100 -22.92 -10.60 -4.40
N LEU A 101 -22.96 -9.36 -3.90
CA LEU A 101 -22.73 -8.14 -4.69
C LEU A 101 -21.23 -7.84 -4.90
N ALA A 102 -20.34 -8.57 -4.22
CA ALA A 102 -18.90 -8.30 -4.29
C ALA A 102 -18.19 -9.17 -5.34
N ASP A 103 -17.27 -8.57 -6.07
CA ASP A 103 -16.38 -9.28 -7.00
C ASP A 103 -15.35 -10.14 -6.26
N VAL A 104 -14.86 -9.61 -5.13
CA VAL A 104 -13.85 -10.27 -4.29
C VAL A 104 -14.22 -10.16 -2.83
N LEU A 105 -14.03 -11.25 -2.10
CA LEU A 105 -14.11 -11.27 -0.65
C LEU A 105 -12.72 -11.15 -0.03
N THR A 106 -12.65 -10.51 1.12
CA THR A 106 -11.40 -10.36 1.86
C THR A 106 -11.62 -10.47 3.35
N GLY A 107 -10.62 -10.93 4.07
CA GLY A 107 -10.64 -11.05 5.52
C GLY A 107 -9.25 -10.89 6.08
N VAL A 108 -9.13 -10.14 7.17
CA VAL A 108 -7.86 -10.01 7.90
C VAL A 108 -7.53 -11.38 8.50
N PRO A 109 -6.34 -11.96 8.24
CA PRO A 109 -5.95 -13.22 8.83
C PRO A 109 -5.91 -13.11 10.36
N MET A 110 -6.77 -13.87 11.04
CA MET A 110 -6.84 -13.94 12.49
C MET A 110 -6.47 -15.36 12.95
N VAL A 111 -5.87 -15.50 14.14
CA VAL A 111 -5.54 -16.81 14.73
C VAL A 111 -6.79 -17.63 15.03
N ALA A 112 -7.90 -16.96 15.34
CA ALA A 112 -9.22 -17.56 15.51
C ALA A 112 -10.27 -16.64 14.88
N ASP A 113 -11.39 -17.22 14.43
CA ASP A 113 -12.51 -16.46 13.84
C ASP A 113 -13.18 -15.51 14.85
N TYR A 114 -12.92 -15.70 16.15
CA TYR A 114 -13.41 -14.85 17.24
C TYR A 114 -12.34 -14.68 18.35
N PRO A 115 -12.18 -13.47 18.93
CA PRO A 115 -12.90 -12.23 18.61
C PRO A 115 -12.47 -11.63 17.26
N SER A 116 -13.43 -11.14 16.50
CA SER A 116 -13.17 -10.37 15.28
C SER A 116 -12.70 -8.96 15.62
N LEU A 117 -12.06 -8.29 14.65
CA LEU A 117 -11.76 -6.86 14.76
C LEU A 117 -13.07 -6.07 14.83
N ASN A 118 -13.06 -4.97 15.60
CA ASN A 118 -14.15 -4.00 15.52
C ASN A 118 -14.12 -3.27 14.16
N LEU A 119 -15.20 -2.56 13.82
CA LEU A 119 -15.33 -1.93 12.50
C LEU A 119 -14.22 -0.91 12.24
N GLY A 120 -13.93 -0.04 13.21
CA GLY A 120 -12.87 0.96 13.08
C GLY A 120 -11.48 0.36 12.86
N GLN A 121 -11.16 -0.73 13.55
CA GLN A 121 -9.91 -1.49 13.39
C GLN A 121 -9.82 -2.13 12.01
N ALA A 122 -10.89 -2.78 11.56
CA ALA A 122 -10.93 -3.37 10.23
C ALA A 122 -10.71 -2.30 9.16
N VAL A 123 -11.43 -1.17 9.22
CA VAL A 123 -11.26 -0.03 8.31
C VAL A 123 -9.81 0.46 8.33
N MET A 124 -9.22 0.63 9.51
CA MET A 124 -7.83 1.10 9.63
C MET A 124 -6.83 0.14 8.97
N VAL A 125 -6.97 -1.18 9.18
CA VAL A 125 -6.06 -2.18 8.58
C VAL A 125 -6.09 -2.12 7.06
N TYR A 126 -7.27 -2.06 6.46
CA TYR A 126 -7.39 -1.99 5.00
C TYR A 126 -6.94 -0.65 4.44
N CYS A 127 -7.34 0.46 5.07
CA CYS A 127 -6.89 1.80 4.67
C CYS A 127 -5.36 1.92 4.74
N TYR A 128 -4.72 1.32 5.74
CA TYR A 128 -3.25 1.28 5.83
C TYR A 128 -2.66 0.43 4.69
N GLN A 129 -3.15 -0.79 4.50
CA GLN A 129 -2.65 -1.71 3.49
C GLN A 129 -2.77 -1.15 2.06
N LEU A 130 -3.83 -0.40 1.79
CA LEU A 130 -4.12 0.18 0.48
C LEU A 130 -3.64 1.63 0.34
N ALA A 131 -2.99 2.22 1.37
CA ALA A 131 -2.56 3.61 1.36
C ALA A 131 -1.64 3.96 0.16
N SER A 132 -0.84 2.99 -0.31
CA SER A 132 0.06 3.19 -1.46
C SER A 132 -0.67 3.36 -2.79
N LEU A 133 -1.95 2.98 -2.90
CA LEU A 133 -2.78 3.27 -4.07
C LEU A 133 -3.15 4.75 -4.13
N MET A 134 -3.26 5.40 -2.98
CA MET A 134 -3.64 6.81 -2.85
C MET A 134 -2.42 7.75 -2.95
N GLN A 135 -1.22 7.21 -2.76
CA GLN A 135 0.02 7.93 -2.99
C GLN A 135 0.26 8.01 -4.50
N GLN A 136 0.32 9.22 -5.06
CA GLN A 136 0.65 9.44 -6.47
C GLN A 136 1.93 8.68 -6.82
N ARG A 137 1.82 7.63 -7.64
CA ARG A 137 2.97 6.95 -8.24
C ARG A 137 3.63 7.89 -9.24
N ASN A 138 4.54 8.72 -8.75
CA ASN A 138 5.49 9.49 -9.54
C ASN A 138 6.87 8.82 -9.56
N GLU A 139 6.93 7.49 -9.72
CA GLU A 139 8.20 6.80 -9.96
C GLU A 139 8.20 6.11 -11.32
N PRO A 140 8.86 6.68 -12.35
CA PRO A 140 9.21 5.93 -13.54
C PRO A 140 10.14 4.77 -13.17
N VAL A 141 9.78 3.56 -13.61
CA VAL A 141 10.50 2.30 -13.31
C VAL A 141 11.85 2.25 -14.06
N VAL A 142 12.95 2.44 -13.32
CA VAL A 142 14.10 1.51 -13.14
C VAL A 142 14.54 0.68 -14.37
N ILE A 143 15.07 1.30 -15.43
CA ILE A 143 15.95 0.61 -16.40
C ILE A 143 17.36 1.22 -16.37
N GLN A 144 17.47 2.55 -16.26
CA GLN A 144 18.76 3.24 -16.16
C GLN A 144 19.49 3.00 -14.82
N SER A 145 18.76 2.74 -13.74
CA SER A 145 19.34 2.59 -12.40
C SER A 145 20.11 1.29 -12.21
N GLU A 146 19.74 0.19 -12.89
CA GLU A 146 20.51 -1.06 -12.81
C GLU A 146 21.88 -0.95 -13.47
N GLU A 147 21.97 -0.32 -14.65
CA GLU A 147 23.24 -0.10 -15.34
C GLU A 147 24.14 0.87 -14.56
N GLN A 148 23.56 1.94 -14.00
CA GLN A 148 24.27 2.88 -13.14
C GLN A 148 24.82 2.21 -11.89
N LEU A 149 24.03 1.37 -11.21
CA LEU A 149 24.48 0.65 -10.02
C LEU A 149 25.63 -0.33 -10.35
N LYS A 150 25.54 -1.06 -11.47
CA LYS A 150 26.63 -1.94 -11.92
C LYS A 150 27.91 -1.14 -12.20
N ALA A 151 27.79 0.00 -12.89
CA ALA A 151 28.93 0.88 -13.15
C ALA A 151 29.53 1.45 -11.85
N LEU A 152 28.70 1.82 -10.88
CA LEU A 152 29.14 2.36 -9.59
C LEU A 152 29.94 1.32 -8.80
N ARG A 153 29.45 0.08 -8.75
CA ARG A 153 30.14 -1.04 -8.09
C ARG A 153 31.52 -1.30 -8.70
N LEU A 154 31.62 -1.31 -10.02
CA LEU A 154 32.89 -1.51 -10.73
C LEU A 154 33.88 -0.36 -10.42
N ARG A 155 33.42 0.89 -10.49
CA ARG A 155 34.27 2.05 -10.20
C ARG A 155 34.75 2.07 -8.75
N ALA A 156 33.86 1.80 -7.79
CA ALA A 156 34.23 1.80 -6.39
C ALA A 156 35.24 0.69 -6.06
N ARG A 157 35.07 -0.53 -6.62
CA ARG A 157 36.07 -1.61 -6.52
C ARG A 157 37.42 -1.21 -7.11
N SER A 158 37.40 -0.59 -8.30
CA SER A 158 38.63 -0.10 -8.93
C SER A 158 39.34 0.92 -8.05
N LEU A 159 38.60 1.87 -7.46
CA LEU A 159 39.16 2.89 -6.59
C LEU A 159 39.79 2.30 -5.32
N LEU A 160 39.17 1.29 -4.70
CA LEU A 160 39.77 0.59 -3.55
C LEU A 160 41.14 -0.02 -3.90
N GLY A 161 41.25 -0.57 -5.13
CA GLY A 161 42.52 -1.03 -5.68
C GLY A 161 43.54 0.09 -5.87
N THR A 162 43.14 1.21 -6.49
CA THR A 162 44.01 2.37 -6.71
C THR A 162 44.50 3.00 -5.41
N LEU A 163 43.66 3.04 -4.38
CA LEU A 163 44.00 3.57 -3.06
C LEU A 163 44.86 2.61 -2.21
N GLY A 164 45.11 1.39 -2.67
CA GLY A 164 45.88 0.38 -1.93
C GLY A 164 45.18 -0.15 -0.68
N VAL A 165 43.85 -0.06 -0.61
CA VAL A 165 43.02 -0.52 0.52
C VAL A 165 42.16 -1.74 0.17
N ALA A 166 42.41 -2.37 -0.97
CA ALA A 166 41.65 -3.54 -1.43
C ALA A 166 41.74 -4.75 -0.47
N ASP A 167 42.78 -4.82 0.37
CA ASP A 167 42.96 -5.88 1.37
C ASP A 167 42.02 -5.71 2.58
N ASP A 168 41.34 -4.56 2.73
CA ASP A 168 40.27 -4.38 3.71
C ASP A 168 38.98 -5.02 3.19
N VAL A 169 38.92 -6.35 3.30
CA VAL A 169 37.78 -7.17 2.86
C VAL A 169 36.48 -6.74 3.53
N LYS A 170 36.52 -6.30 4.80
CA LYS A 170 35.32 -5.83 5.52
C LYS A 170 34.77 -4.55 4.91
N LEU A 171 35.64 -3.60 4.58
CA LEU A 171 35.25 -2.36 3.92
C LEU A 171 34.66 -2.64 2.53
N ALA A 172 35.30 -3.51 1.75
CA ALA A 172 34.84 -3.89 0.42
C ALA A 172 33.45 -4.56 0.46
N ASP A 173 33.27 -5.55 1.33
CA ASP A 173 31.99 -6.25 1.50
C ASP A 173 30.89 -5.30 1.96
N TRP A 174 31.19 -4.42 2.92
CA TRP A 174 30.22 -3.43 3.41
C TRP A 174 29.79 -2.48 2.29
N LEU A 175 30.75 -2.01 1.49
CA LEU A 175 30.48 -1.11 0.38
C LEU A 175 29.62 -1.79 -0.70
N GLU A 176 29.91 -3.05 -1.05
CA GLU A 176 29.12 -3.81 -2.03
C GLU A 176 27.67 -4.05 -1.60
N GLN A 177 27.48 -4.41 -0.34
CA GLN A 177 26.16 -4.66 0.24
C GLN A 177 25.34 -3.37 0.33
N ARG A 178 25.97 -2.24 0.68
CA ARG A 178 25.27 -0.96 0.87
C ARG A 178 24.98 -0.24 -0.43
N LEU A 179 25.84 -0.34 -1.43
CA LEU A 179 25.61 0.28 -2.75
C LEU A 179 24.28 -0.14 -3.38
N GLY A 180 23.82 -1.38 -3.14
CA GLY A 180 22.55 -1.88 -3.65
C GLY A 180 21.29 -1.33 -2.96
N LEU A 181 21.44 -0.62 -1.84
CA LEU A 181 20.33 -0.05 -1.06
C LEU A 181 20.13 1.45 -1.33
N PHE A 182 21.01 2.06 -2.12
CA PHE A 182 21.00 3.50 -2.36
C PHE A 182 19.94 3.92 -3.36
N ALA A 183 19.26 5.02 -3.06
CA ALA A 183 18.30 5.64 -3.97
C ALA A 183 19.03 6.29 -5.16
N GLN A 184 18.32 6.55 -6.26
CA GLN A 184 18.91 7.10 -7.49
C GLN A 184 19.74 8.38 -7.28
N ARG A 185 19.27 9.27 -6.39
CA ARG A 185 19.99 10.50 -6.01
C ARG A 185 21.35 10.20 -5.36
N ASP A 186 21.40 9.19 -4.50
CA ASP A 186 22.62 8.80 -3.79
C ASP A 186 23.60 8.14 -4.76
N THR A 187 23.11 7.30 -5.68
CA THR A 187 23.91 6.72 -6.77
C THR A 187 24.58 7.81 -7.63
N ALA A 188 23.84 8.85 -8.00
CA ALA A 188 24.36 9.97 -8.80
C ALA A 188 25.41 10.79 -8.04
N MET A 189 25.18 11.06 -6.74
CA MET A 189 26.14 11.75 -5.88
C MET A 189 27.45 10.95 -5.77
N LEU A 190 27.37 9.64 -5.54
CA LEU A 190 28.53 8.77 -5.41
C LEU A 190 29.34 8.69 -6.70
N HIS A 191 28.69 8.62 -7.87
CA HIS A 191 29.40 8.68 -9.15
C HIS A 191 30.23 9.96 -9.33
N ARG A 192 29.71 11.11 -8.85
CA ARG A 192 30.41 12.39 -8.89
C ARG A 192 31.57 12.43 -7.90
N LEU A 193 31.35 11.96 -6.67
CA LEU A 193 32.40 11.86 -5.66
C LEU A 193 33.58 11.00 -6.14
N LEU A 194 33.29 9.80 -6.68
CA LEU A 194 34.33 8.94 -7.23
C LEU A 194 35.08 9.61 -8.38
N HIS A 195 34.39 10.37 -9.23
CA HIS A 195 35.02 11.10 -10.32
C HIS A 195 36.02 12.16 -9.83
N ASP A 196 35.64 12.94 -8.81
CA ASP A 196 36.52 13.99 -8.26
C ASP A 196 37.74 13.38 -7.55
N ILE A 197 37.55 12.25 -6.84
CA ILE A 197 38.65 11.49 -6.23
C ILE A 197 39.60 10.95 -7.32
N GLU A 198 39.06 10.27 -8.34
CA GLU A 198 39.83 9.72 -9.46
C GLU A 198 40.63 10.82 -10.17
N LYS A 199 40.02 11.99 -10.42
CA LYS A 199 40.71 13.13 -11.02
C LYS A 199 41.86 13.63 -10.17
N LYS A 200 41.67 13.72 -8.84
CA LYS A 200 42.72 14.18 -7.92
C LYS A 200 43.85 13.19 -7.73
N LEU A 201 43.59 11.89 -7.90
CA LEU A 201 44.62 10.86 -7.87
C LEU A 201 45.45 10.79 -9.17
N ALA A 202 44.92 11.33 -10.27
CA ALA A 202 45.58 11.39 -11.57
C ALA A 202 46.40 12.68 -11.79
N GLU A 203 46.27 13.68 -10.91
CA GLU A 203 47.07 14.92 -10.86
C GLU A 203 48.31 14.72 -9.98
#